data_AF-A0AAD6S2Z6-F1
#
_entry.id   AF-A0AAD6S2Z6-F1
#
_cell.length_a   1.000
_cell.length_b   1.000
_cell.length_c   1.000
_cell.angle_alpha   90.00
_cell.angle_beta   90.00
_cell.angle_gamma   90.00
#
_symmetry.space_group_name_H-M   'P 1'
#
loop_
_entity.id
_entity.type
_entity.pdbx_description
1 polymer ?
#
loop_
_entity_poly.entity_id
_entity_poly.type
_entity_poly.pdbx_seq_one_letter_code
_entity_poly.pdbx_strand_id
1 'polypeptide(L)'
;ARAHVGGHIFKALNGVTEPNLYERVHATNPCGFCGRGGCSADLSGLPTARATPKCTSTCPHAHAFSYGHAKKYSGATPCTNVPMFCTLCLPVPPRKSPVVFWKYSMHAHIRQAHPRFWDDSMDSTTGLSAPLANNLAISREEMLALGV
;
A
#
# COMPACT_ATOMS: atom_id res chain seq x y z
N ALA A 1 5.85 8.67 17.57
CA ALA A 1 4.71 7.96 16.92
C ALA A 1 4.94 7.92 15.40
N ARG A 2 5.26 6.75 14.83
CA ARG A 2 5.53 6.58 13.37
C ARG A 2 4.69 5.46 12.71
N ALA A 3 3.83 4.78 13.46
CA ALA A 3 2.96 3.70 12.97
C ALA A 3 1.48 4.15 12.76
N HIS A 4 1.18 5.45 12.90
CA HIS A 4 -0.19 5.92 13.06
C HIS A 4 -0.98 6.00 11.75
N VAL A 5 -0.37 6.55 10.69
CA VAL A 5 -1.09 6.89 9.45
C VAL A 5 -1.57 5.65 8.70
N GLY A 6 -0.76 4.60 8.64
CA GLY A 6 -1.15 3.36 7.95
C GLY A 6 -2.38 2.69 8.56
N GLY A 7 -2.52 2.72 9.90
CA GLY A 7 -3.72 2.21 10.57
C GLY A 7 -4.97 3.01 10.22
N HIS A 8 -4.89 4.34 10.19
CA HIS A 8 -6.00 5.18 9.75
C HIS A 8 -6.39 4.92 8.30
N ILE A 9 -5.38 4.77 7.43
CA ILE A 9 -5.61 4.42 6.03
C ILE A 9 -6.36 3.10 5.93
N PHE A 10 -5.88 2.08 6.65
CA PHE A 10 -6.49 0.76 6.60
C PHE A 10 -7.95 0.79 7.08
N LYS A 11 -8.20 1.41 8.24
CA LYS A 11 -9.55 1.59 8.78
C LYS A 11 -10.47 2.33 7.82
N ALA A 12 -10.03 3.47 7.29
CA ALA A 12 -10.83 4.28 6.38
C ALA A 12 -11.20 3.52 5.09
N LEU A 13 -10.26 2.76 4.52
CA LEU A 13 -10.50 1.93 3.34
C LEU A 13 -11.42 0.73 3.61
N ASN A 14 -11.54 0.30 4.87
CA ASN A 14 -12.46 -0.76 5.31
C ASN A 14 -13.74 -0.19 5.96
N GLY A 15 -14.06 1.09 5.76
CA GLY A 15 -15.30 1.71 6.24
C GLY A 15 -15.36 1.97 7.76
N VAL A 16 -14.27 1.78 8.49
CA VAL A 16 -14.20 2.07 9.92
C VAL A 16 -14.06 3.59 10.10
N THR A 17 -15.06 4.20 10.74
CA THR A 17 -15.09 5.64 11.02
C THR A 17 -14.30 5.95 12.28
N GLU A 18 -13.33 6.87 12.18
CA GLU A 18 -12.56 7.37 13.32
C GLU A 18 -12.99 8.82 13.65
N PRO A 19 -13.59 9.07 14.82
CA PRO A 19 -14.19 10.37 15.13
C PRO A 19 -13.18 11.49 15.36
N ASN A 20 -11.94 11.16 15.70
CA ASN A 20 -10.90 12.11 16.13
C ASN A 20 -9.80 12.34 15.08
N LEU A 21 -10.08 12.07 13.80
CA LEU A 21 -9.16 12.41 12.72
C LEU A 21 -9.20 13.93 12.47
N TYR A 22 -8.03 14.57 12.54
CA TYR A 22 -7.89 15.98 12.17
C TYR A 22 -8.28 16.22 10.71
N GLU A 23 -8.00 15.25 9.85
CA GLU A 23 -8.35 15.30 8.44
C GLU A 23 -8.70 13.90 7.94
N ARG A 24 -9.63 13.85 6.97
CA ARG A 24 -10.07 12.59 6.38
C ARG A 24 -8.99 11.98 5.50
N VAL A 25 -8.86 10.66 5.59
CA VAL A 25 -8.05 9.87 4.65
C VAL A 25 -8.66 9.98 3.26
N HIS A 26 -7.82 10.11 2.25
CA HIS A 26 -8.25 10.11 0.85
C HIS A 26 -8.83 8.73 0.46
N ALA A 27 -10.00 8.74 -0.17
CA ALA A 27 -10.83 7.54 -0.29
C ALA A 27 -10.24 6.39 -1.14
N THR A 28 -9.41 6.68 -2.14
CA THR A 28 -8.96 5.66 -3.11
C THR A 28 -7.44 5.50 -3.17
N ASN A 29 -6.71 6.61 -3.22
CA ASN A 29 -5.26 6.61 -3.29
C ASN A 29 -4.59 7.45 -2.18
N PRO A 30 -4.76 7.09 -0.90
CA PRO A 30 -4.10 7.79 0.20
C PRO A 30 -2.59 7.56 0.20
N CYS A 31 -1.83 8.63 0.48
CA CYS A 31 -0.40 8.56 0.69
C CYS A 31 -0.08 7.82 2.00
N GLY A 32 0.77 6.80 1.98
CA GLY A 32 1.19 6.08 3.18
C GLY A 32 1.90 6.94 4.25
N PHE A 33 2.38 8.14 3.91
CA PHE A 33 3.00 9.05 4.87
C PHE A 33 2.04 10.02 5.56
N CYS A 34 0.98 10.46 4.87
CA CYS A 34 0.08 11.51 5.39
C CYS A 34 -1.42 11.21 5.26
N GLY A 35 -1.82 10.12 4.61
CA GLY A 35 -3.22 9.75 4.37
C GLY A 35 -3.94 10.57 3.30
N ARG A 36 -3.34 11.66 2.80
CA ARG A 36 -3.94 12.55 1.78
C ARG A 36 -3.67 12.06 0.35
N GLY A 37 -4.40 12.60 -0.61
CA GLY A 37 -4.15 12.39 -2.04
C GLY A 37 -3.05 13.32 -2.60
N GLY A 38 -2.69 13.13 -3.86
CA GLY A 38 -1.77 14.02 -4.60
C GLY A 38 -0.28 13.81 -4.35
N CYS A 39 0.10 12.94 -3.42
CA CYS A 39 1.50 12.52 -3.26
C CYS A 39 1.82 11.34 -4.18
N SER A 40 3.05 11.29 -4.69
CA SER A 40 3.59 10.12 -5.39
C SER A 40 4.65 9.43 -4.53
N ALA A 41 4.77 8.12 -4.69
CA ALA A 41 5.86 7.32 -4.16
C ALA A 41 6.54 6.59 -5.31
N ASP A 42 7.85 6.38 -5.19
CA ASP A 42 8.64 5.59 -6.12
C ASP A 42 9.52 4.62 -5.32
N LEU A 43 9.88 3.52 -5.96
CA LEU A 43 10.79 2.52 -5.45
C LEU A 43 12.00 2.48 -6.38
N SER A 44 13.13 2.94 -5.86
CA SER A 44 14.42 2.83 -6.55
C SER A 44 15.17 1.59 -6.08
N GLY A 45 15.81 0.89 -7.02
CA GLY A 45 16.52 -0.36 -6.79
C GLY A 45 15.64 -1.59 -7.03
N LEU A 46 16.02 -2.41 -8.01
CA LEU A 46 15.44 -3.74 -8.16
C LEU A 46 15.80 -4.56 -6.91
N PRO A 47 14.87 -5.37 -6.37
CA PRO A 47 15.19 -6.26 -5.28
C PRO A 47 16.24 -7.27 -5.76
N THR A 48 17.48 -7.04 -5.39
CA THR A 48 18.58 -8.00 -5.54
C THR A 48 18.88 -8.57 -4.15
N ALA A 49 19.56 -9.72 -4.08
CA ALA A 49 19.93 -10.36 -2.82
C ALA A 49 20.70 -9.44 -1.84
N ARG A 50 21.25 -8.30 -2.32
CA ARG A 50 22.04 -7.35 -1.53
C ARG A 50 21.40 -5.98 -1.30
N ALA A 51 20.32 -5.63 -2.00
CA ALA A 51 19.74 -4.28 -1.94
C ALA A 51 18.24 -4.33 -1.65
N THR A 52 17.84 -3.65 -0.57
CA THR A 52 16.42 -3.38 -0.30
C THR A 52 15.97 -2.17 -1.13
N PRO A 53 14.78 -2.21 -1.75
CA PRO A 53 14.25 -1.07 -2.47
C PRO A 53 14.17 0.16 -1.57
N LYS A 54 14.58 1.32 -2.08
CA LYS A 54 14.47 2.60 -1.39
C LYS A 54 13.21 3.32 -1.84
N CYS A 55 12.34 3.64 -0.89
CA CYS A 55 11.19 4.50 -1.11
C CYS A 55 11.61 5.97 -1.19
N THR A 56 11.19 6.66 -2.25
CA THR A 56 11.19 8.12 -2.35
C THR A 56 9.75 8.60 -2.51
N SER A 57 9.43 9.80 -2.02
CA SER A 57 8.08 10.37 -2.14
C SER A 57 8.13 11.88 -2.23
N THR A 58 7.15 12.45 -2.93
CA THR A 58 6.91 13.90 -3.00
C THR A 58 6.14 14.44 -1.78
N CYS A 59 5.73 13.57 -0.85
CA CYS A 59 5.02 13.98 0.35
C CYS A 59 5.92 14.83 1.27
N PRO A 60 5.46 16.00 1.75
CA PRO A 60 6.20 16.80 2.73
C PRO A 60 6.49 16.08 4.06
N HIS A 61 5.70 15.06 4.38
CA HIS A 61 5.86 14.22 5.58
C HIS A 61 6.64 12.92 5.31
N ALA A 62 7.24 12.78 4.13
CA ALA A 62 8.06 11.63 3.78
C ALA A 62 9.25 11.49 4.72
N HIS A 63 9.51 10.26 5.15
CA HIS A 63 10.68 9.92 5.96
C HIS A 63 11.25 8.59 5.51
N ALA A 64 12.55 8.40 5.73
CA ALA A 64 13.21 7.13 5.44
C ALA A 64 12.72 6.04 6.40
N PHE A 65 12.51 4.85 5.87
CA PHE A 65 12.20 3.64 6.64
C PHE A 65 12.88 2.44 6.00
N SER A 66 13.08 1.38 6.80
CA SER A 66 13.60 0.12 6.28
C SER A 66 12.48 -0.65 5.59
N TYR A 67 12.51 -0.70 4.25
CA TYR A 67 11.48 -1.35 3.45
C TYR A 67 11.26 -2.82 3.84
N GLY A 68 12.35 -3.57 4.02
CA GLY A 68 12.29 -4.99 4.40
C GLY A 68 11.64 -5.24 5.76
N HIS A 69 11.80 -4.32 6.72
CA HIS A 69 11.13 -4.40 8.01
C HIS A 69 9.68 -3.94 7.92
N ALA A 70 9.42 -2.80 7.27
CA ALA A 70 8.07 -2.25 7.12
C ALA A 70 7.13 -3.16 6.33
N LYS A 71 7.67 -4.04 5.46
CA LYS A 71 6.87 -5.04 4.74
C LYS A 71 6.42 -6.21 5.63
N LYS A 72 7.04 -6.41 6.80
CA LYS A 72 6.78 -7.55 7.67
C LYS A 72 5.93 -7.13 8.85
N TYR A 73 4.84 -7.86 9.08
CA TYR A 73 4.03 -7.70 10.28
C TYR A 73 4.87 -8.03 11.52
N SER A 74 4.70 -7.23 12.57
CA SER A 74 5.08 -7.58 13.93
C SER A 74 4.07 -6.97 14.90
N GLY A 75 3.90 -7.57 16.09
CA GLY A 75 2.99 -7.02 17.10
C GLY A 75 3.33 -5.58 17.53
N ALA A 76 4.61 -5.19 17.46
CA ALA A 76 5.05 -3.83 17.78
C ALA A 76 4.84 -2.84 16.61
N THR A 77 4.84 -3.32 15.38
CA THR A 77 4.67 -2.54 14.15
C THR A 77 3.71 -3.27 13.20
N PRO A 78 2.40 -3.23 13.46
CA PRO A 78 1.44 -4.06 12.74
C PRO A 78 1.20 -3.63 11.30
N CYS A 79 1.39 -2.34 10.99
CA CYS A 79 1.16 -1.79 9.65
C CYS A 79 2.23 -2.26 8.65
N THR A 80 1.81 -3.00 7.61
CA THR A 80 2.68 -3.38 6.49
C THR A 80 2.48 -2.54 5.23
N ASN A 81 1.87 -1.35 5.37
CA ASN A 81 1.63 -0.44 4.25
C ASN A 81 2.93 0.11 3.67
N VAL A 82 3.44 -0.56 2.64
CA VAL A 82 4.63 -0.16 1.89
C VAL A 82 4.25 0.14 0.44
N PRO A 83 4.97 1.04 -0.26
CA PRO A 83 4.81 1.18 -1.70
C PRO A 83 5.19 -0.15 -2.38
N MET A 84 4.54 -0.50 -3.47
CA MET A 84 4.82 -1.71 -4.23
C MET A 84 4.51 -1.50 -5.70
N PHE A 85 5.26 -2.18 -6.57
CA PHE A 85 5.02 -2.16 -8.00
C PHE A 85 3.74 -2.93 -8.34
N CYS A 86 2.88 -2.34 -9.17
CA CYS A 86 1.82 -3.09 -9.84
C CYS A 86 2.40 -3.80 -11.07
N THR A 87 2.57 -5.12 -11.00
CA THR A 87 3.11 -5.91 -12.13
C THR A 87 2.08 -6.17 -13.23
N LEU A 88 0.82 -5.74 -13.03
CA LEU A 88 -0.24 -5.82 -14.04
C LEU A 88 -0.26 -4.58 -14.95
N CYS A 89 0.25 -3.45 -14.46
CA CYS A 89 0.43 -2.25 -15.25
C CYS A 89 1.55 -2.48 -16.28
N LEU A 90 1.24 -2.32 -17.56
CA LEU A 90 2.26 -2.28 -18.60
C LEU A 90 3.13 -1.03 -18.42
N PRO A 91 4.47 -1.12 -18.57
CA PRO A 91 5.31 0.07 -18.62
C PRO A 91 4.87 0.95 -19.80
N VAL A 92 4.51 2.20 -19.53
CA VAL A 92 4.12 3.16 -20.56
C VAL A 92 5.30 4.10 -20.83
N PRO A 93 5.85 4.18 -22.07
CA PRO A 93 6.90 5.13 -22.40
C PRO A 93 6.49 6.58 -22.04
N PRO A 94 7.40 7.41 -21.49
CA PRO A 94 8.83 7.18 -21.28
C PRO A 94 9.17 6.46 -19.98
N ARG A 95 8.18 6.12 -19.14
CA ARG A 95 8.40 5.39 -17.87
C ARG A 95 8.78 3.95 -18.17
N LYS A 96 10.05 3.63 -17.96
CA LYS A 96 10.57 2.25 -18.02
C LYS A 96 10.18 1.40 -16.80
N SER A 97 9.80 2.04 -15.70
CA SER A 97 9.44 1.37 -14.43
C SER A 97 7.92 1.25 -14.26
N PRO A 98 7.43 0.15 -13.66
CA PRO A 98 6.02 -0.01 -13.31
C PRO A 98 5.56 1.07 -12.33
N VAL A 99 4.26 1.39 -12.35
CA VAL A 99 3.67 2.34 -11.40
C VAL A 99 3.66 1.75 -10.00
N VAL A 100 3.95 2.59 -9.02
CA VAL A 100 4.04 2.23 -7.60
C VAL A 100 2.80 2.72 -6.86
N PHE A 101 2.19 1.83 -6.09
CA PHE A 101 1.05 2.14 -5.21
C PHE A 101 1.33 1.66 -3.79
N TRP A 102 0.76 2.31 -2.79
CA TRP A 102 0.78 1.82 -1.41
C TRP A 102 -0.02 0.52 -1.30
N LYS A 103 0.47 -0.46 -0.52
CA LYS A 103 -0.14 -1.80 -0.36
C LYS A 103 -1.65 -1.72 -0.13
N TYR A 104 -2.11 -0.89 0.80
CA TYR A 104 -3.54 -0.80 1.12
C TYR A 104 -4.36 -0.16 0.00
N SER A 105 -3.78 0.72 -0.81
CA SER A 105 -4.43 1.34 -1.97
C SER A 105 -4.44 0.44 -3.22
N MET A 106 -3.61 -0.61 -3.23
CA MET A 106 -3.45 -1.47 -4.41
C MET A 106 -4.74 -2.26 -4.73
N HIS A 107 -5.54 -2.64 -3.73
CA HIS A 107 -6.84 -3.30 -3.97
C HIS A 107 -7.78 -2.40 -4.78
N ALA A 108 -7.94 -1.13 -4.35
CA ALA A 108 -8.74 -0.14 -5.07
C ALA A 108 -8.21 0.11 -6.49
N HIS A 109 -6.88 0.18 -6.66
CA HIS A 109 -6.26 0.29 -7.97
C HIS A 109 -6.57 -0.91 -8.86
N ILE A 110 -6.42 -2.15 -8.36
CA ILE A 110 -6.70 -3.37 -9.14
C ILE A 110 -8.17 -3.42 -9.54
N ARG A 111 -9.10 -3.13 -8.63
CA ARG A 111 -10.54 -3.06 -8.93
C ARG A 111 -10.85 -2.11 -10.09
N GLN A 112 -10.23 -0.93 -10.11
CA GLN A 112 -10.52 0.12 -11.09
C GLN A 112 -9.76 -0.05 -12.42
N ALA A 113 -8.47 -0.33 -12.37
CA ALA A 113 -7.60 -0.38 -13.53
C ALA A 113 -7.42 -1.78 -14.11
N HIS A 114 -7.69 -2.81 -13.32
CA HIS A 114 -7.48 -4.22 -13.66
C HIS A 114 -8.70 -5.08 -13.28
N PRO A 115 -9.93 -4.71 -13.69
CA PRO A 115 -11.17 -5.36 -13.22
C PRO A 115 -11.23 -6.87 -13.52
N ARG A 116 -10.49 -7.34 -14.53
CA ARG A 116 -10.36 -8.79 -14.83
C ARG A 116 -9.70 -9.61 -13.70
N PHE A 117 -9.00 -8.94 -12.79
CA PHE A 117 -8.32 -9.54 -11.63
C PHE A 117 -9.05 -9.19 -10.32
N TRP A 118 -10.30 -8.75 -10.41
CA TRP A 118 -11.17 -8.44 -9.29
C TRP A 118 -12.41 -9.30 -9.33
N ASP A 119 -12.78 -9.87 -8.18
CA ASP A 119 -14.02 -10.60 -8.00
C ASP A 119 -14.97 -9.73 -7.16
N ASP A 120 -16.01 -9.18 -7.80
CA ASP A 120 -17.01 -8.34 -7.13
C ASP A 120 -17.86 -9.11 -6.11
N SER A 121 -18.01 -10.44 -6.26
CA SER A 121 -18.79 -11.25 -5.32
C SER A 121 -18.05 -11.47 -4.00
N MET A 122 -16.72 -11.58 -4.08
CA MET A 122 -15.84 -11.80 -2.94
C MET A 122 -15.17 -10.50 -2.43
N ASP A 123 -15.42 -9.37 -3.11
CA ASP A 123 -14.75 -8.08 -2.92
C ASP A 123 -13.23 -8.23 -2.75
N SER A 124 -12.61 -9.04 -3.61
CA SER A 124 -11.20 -9.42 -3.49
C SER A 124 -10.51 -9.65 -4.83
N THR A 125 -9.17 -9.69 -4.80
CA THR A 125 -8.37 -9.96 -6.01
C THR A 125 -8.39 -11.43 -6.40
N THR A 126 -8.46 -11.73 -7.69
CA THR A 126 -8.43 -13.10 -8.25
C THR A 126 -7.43 -13.22 -9.39
N GLY A 127 -6.91 -14.43 -9.64
CA GLY A 127 -6.02 -14.72 -10.78
C GLY A 127 -4.66 -14.00 -10.77
N LEU A 128 -4.24 -13.46 -9.62
CA LEU A 128 -2.94 -12.80 -9.49
C LEU A 128 -1.78 -13.81 -9.48
N SER A 129 -0.62 -13.38 -9.96
CA SER A 129 0.61 -14.16 -9.80
C SER A 129 0.94 -14.31 -8.31
N ALA A 130 1.50 -15.46 -7.91
CA ALA A 130 1.85 -15.72 -6.51
C ALA A 130 2.71 -14.61 -5.87
N PRO A 131 3.71 -14.01 -6.54
CA PRO A 131 4.48 -12.90 -5.97
C PRO A 131 3.62 -11.66 -5.68
N LEU A 132 2.70 -11.30 -6.57
CA LEU A 132 1.84 -10.12 -6.37
C LEU A 132 0.80 -10.40 -5.28
N ALA A 133 0.16 -11.57 -5.30
CA ALA A 133 -0.79 -12.00 -4.28
C ALA A 133 -0.16 -12.01 -2.88
N ASN A 134 1.04 -12.60 -2.73
CA ASN A 134 1.74 -12.65 -1.45
C ASN A 134 2.14 -11.26 -0.93
N ASN A 135 2.45 -10.32 -1.81
CA ASN A 135 2.76 -8.94 -1.42
C ASN A 135 1.52 -8.13 -1.03
N LEU A 136 0.37 -8.46 -1.61
CA LEU A 136 -0.92 -7.83 -1.34
C LEU A 136 -1.60 -8.36 -0.08
N ALA A 137 -1.37 -9.63 0.25
CA ALA A 137 -2.01 -10.30 1.37
C ALA A 137 -1.82 -9.52 2.68
N ILE A 138 -2.93 -9.23 3.35
CA ILE A 138 -2.99 -8.59 4.67
C ILE A 138 -3.42 -9.71 5.61
N SER A 139 -2.58 -10.03 6.61
CA SER A 139 -2.87 -11.16 7.49
C SER A 139 -4.00 -10.83 8.46
N ARG A 140 -4.67 -11.85 8.98
CA ARG A 140 -5.73 -11.65 9.98
C ARG A 140 -5.21 -10.94 11.23
N GLU A 141 -3.98 -11.24 11.63
CA GLU A 141 -3.31 -10.61 12.77
C GLU A 141 -3.04 -9.13 12.50
N GLU A 142 -2.63 -8.79 11.27
CA GLU A 142 -2.47 -7.40 10.85
C GLU A 142 -3.80 -6.64 10.91
N MET A 143 -4.89 -7.23 10.38
CA MET A 143 -6.22 -6.61 10.43
C MET A 143 -6.65 -6.33 11.88
N LEU A 144 -6.61 -7.35 12.73
CA LEU A 144 -6.99 -7.24 14.14
C LEU A 144 -6.15 -6.21 14.89
N ALA A 145 -4.83 -6.18 14.66
CA ALA A 145 -3.94 -5.22 15.30
C ALA A 145 -4.16 -3.78 14.81
N LEU A 146 -4.72 -3.59 13.61
CA LEU A 146 -5.10 -2.29 13.06
C LEU A 146 -6.57 -1.94 13.36
N GLY A 147 -7.32 -2.81 14.03
CA GLY A 147 -8.69 -2.55 14.49
C GLY A 147 -9.76 -2.73 13.40
N VAL A 148 -9.56 -3.68 12.49
CA VAL A 148 -10.54 -4.18 11.51
C VAL A 148 -10.71 -5.67 11.74
#